data_AF-A0A2A7U8P8-F1
#
_entry.id   AF-A0A2A7U8P8-F1
#
_cell.length_a   1.000
_cell.length_b   1.000
_cell.length_c   1.000
_cell.angle_alpha   90.00
_cell.angle_beta   90.00
_cell.angle_gamma   90.00
#
_symmetry.space_group_name_H-M   'P 1'
#
loop_
_entity.id
_entity.type
_entity.pdbx_description
1 polymer ?
#
loop_
_entity_poly.entity_id
_entity_poly.type
_entity_poly.pdbx_seq_one_letter_code
_entity_poly.pdbx_strand_id
1 'polypeptide(L)'
;MAAPDITEHIALEDALLDRTMLPQAWPHEAPDRPFTVDAAHYAMQRHASCPIETCARKRAAHRVLVEAGHVVPDPRSTRGLE
;
A
#
# COMPACT_ATOMS: atom_id res chain seq x y z
N MET A 1 12.61 -24.37 -20.23
CA MET A 1 11.81 -23.13 -20.43
C MET A 1 12.29 -22.16 -19.37
N ALA A 2 13.07 -21.14 -19.73
CA ALA A 2 13.54 -20.15 -18.77
C ALA A 2 12.34 -19.35 -18.27
N ALA A 3 12.21 -19.18 -16.95
CA ALA A 3 11.22 -18.26 -16.39
C ALA A 3 11.53 -16.85 -16.93
N PRO A 4 10.53 -16.10 -17.41
CA PRO A 4 10.76 -14.76 -17.93
C PRO A 4 11.38 -13.85 -16.85
N ASP A 5 12.18 -12.88 -17.28
CA ASP A 5 12.74 -11.86 -16.38
C ASP A 5 11.61 -11.15 -15.63
N ILE A 6 11.79 -10.89 -14.33
CA ILE A 6 10.74 -10.28 -13.50
C ILE A 6 10.26 -8.94 -14.11
N THR A 7 11.16 -8.20 -14.76
CA THR A 7 10.84 -6.95 -15.46
C THR A 7 9.92 -7.19 -16.65
N GLU A 8 10.19 -8.24 -17.44
CA GLU A 8 9.37 -8.62 -18.59
C GLU A 8 7.98 -9.09 -18.16
N HIS A 9 7.89 -9.82 -17.04
CA HIS A 9 6.61 -10.24 -16.49
C HIS A 9 5.76 -9.05 -16.03
N ILE A 10 6.38 -8.10 -15.31
CA ILE A 10 5.70 -6.88 -14.84
C ILE A 10 5.21 -6.03 -16.03
N ALA A 11 6.03 -5.87 -17.07
CA ALA A 11 5.66 -5.10 -18.26
C ALA A 11 4.51 -5.77 -19.05
N LEU A 12 4.54 -7.09 -19.17
CA LEU A 12 3.46 -7.84 -19.84
C LEU A 12 2.16 -7.75 -19.05
N GLU A 13 2.22 -7.87 -17.72
CA GLU A 13 1.05 -7.68 -16.86
C GLU A 13 0.48 -6.26 -16.94
N ASP A 14 1.31 -5.22 -16.99
CA ASP A 14 0.90 -3.82 -17.14
C ASP A 14 0.25 -3.54 -18.51
N ALA A 15 0.71 -4.22 -19.56
CA ALA A 15 0.09 -4.11 -20.88
C ALA A 15 -1.25 -4.87 -20.99
N LEU A 16 -1.40 -5.97 -20.26
CA LEU A 16 -2.62 -6.81 -20.28
C LEU A 16 -3.70 -6.34 -19.32
N LEU A 17 -3.31 -5.84 -18.16
CA LEU A 17 -4.20 -5.20 -17.19
C LEU A 17 -4.12 -3.70 -17.48
N ASP A 18 -5.16 -3.09 -18.03
CA ASP A 18 -5.26 -1.63 -18.09
C ASP A 18 -5.30 -1.05 -16.66
N ARG A 19 -4.13 -0.95 -16.02
CA ARG A 19 -3.96 -0.48 -14.63
C ARG A 19 -4.34 1.00 -14.50
N THR A 20 -4.40 1.71 -15.63
CA THR A 20 -4.98 3.04 -15.80
C THR A 20 -6.52 3.04 -15.68
N MET A 21 -7.21 1.94 -15.99
CA MET A 21 -8.66 1.77 -15.79
C MET A 21 -9.05 1.21 -14.42
N LEU A 22 -8.12 0.64 -13.66
CA LEU A 22 -8.33 0.44 -12.23
C LEU A 22 -8.23 1.80 -11.56
N PRO A 23 -9.28 2.32 -10.89
CA PRO A 23 -9.20 3.61 -10.24
C PRO A 23 -7.99 3.66 -9.30
N GLN A 24 -6.98 4.43 -9.72
CA GLN A 24 -5.70 4.66 -9.05
C GLN A 24 -5.87 5.22 -7.63
N ALA A 25 -7.08 5.69 -7.31
CA ALA A 25 -7.47 6.36 -6.07
C ALA A 25 -8.72 5.73 -5.41
N TRP A 26 -8.92 4.42 -5.55
CA TRP A 26 -9.88 3.65 -4.73
C TRP A 26 -9.44 3.70 -3.25
N PRO A 27 -10.36 3.92 -2.30
CA PRO A 27 -10.57 5.25 -1.74
C PRO A 27 -9.39 5.77 -0.87
N HIS A 28 -9.37 7.06 -0.53
CA HIS A 28 -8.39 7.64 0.40
C HIS A 28 -8.90 7.78 1.85
N GLU A 29 -10.21 7.64 2.06
CA GLU A 29 -10.84 7.71 3.37
C GLU A 29 -10.36 6.60 4.33
N ALA A 30 -10.50 6.78 5.64
CA ALA A 30 -10.22 5.68 6.56
C ALA A 30 -11.22 4.53 6.34
N PRO A 31 -10.81 3.26 6.49
CA PRO A 31 -11.77 2.17 6.49
C PRO A 31 -12.68 2.26 7.72
N ASP A 32 -13.94 1.85 7.58
CA ASP A 32 -14.91 1.83 8.70
C ASP A 32 -14.49 0.88 9.83
N ARG A 33 -13.64 -0.10 9.51
CA ARG A 33 -13.10 -1.10 10.44
C ARG A 33 -11.59 -1.21 10.27
N PRO A 34 -10.84 -1.55 11.33
CA PRO A 34 -9.41 -1.83 11.21
C PRO A 34 -9.14 -2.91 10.15
N PHE A 35 -8.02 -2.78 9.46
CA PHE A 35 -7.56 -3.81 8.53
C PHE A 35 -7.15 -5.08 9.27
N THR A 36 -7.23 -6.22 8.58
CA THR A 36 -6.37 -7.36 8.93
C THR A 36 -4.93 -7.05 8.54
N VAL A 37 -3.95 -7.75 9.11
CA VAL A 37 -2.52 -7.55 8.78
C VAL A 37 -2.27 -7.71 7.27
N ASP A 38 -2.84 -8.75 6.65
CA ASP A 38 -2.71 -9.00 5.21
C ASP A 38 -3.31 -7.86 4.36
N ALA A 39 -4.52 -7.41 4.70
CA ALA A 39 -5.16 -6.28 4.02
C ALA A 39 -4.39 -4.96 4.22
N ALA A 40 -3.73 -4.79 5.37
CA ALA A 40 -2.88 -3.64 5.64
C ALA A 40 -1.62 -3.65 4.75
N HIS A 41 -1.00 -4.81 4.52
CA HIS A 41 0.09 -4.94 3.56
C HIS A 41 -0.36 -4.60 2.14
N TYR A 42 -1.50 -5.13 1.70
CA TYR A 42 -2.05 -4.82 0.38
C TYR A 42 -2.34 -3.32 0.23
N ALA A 43 -2.94 -2.69 1.24
CA ALA A 43 -3.20 -1.26 1.25
C ALA A 43 -1.91 -0.43 1.18
N MET A 44 -0.86 -0.82 1.90
CA MET A 44 0.45 -0.15 1.83
C MET A 44 1.09 -0.24 0.45
N GLN A 45 0.97 -1.38 -0.23
CA GLN A 45 1.47 -1.57 -1.60
C GLN A 45 0.67 -0.71 -2.59
N ARG A 46 -0.66 -0.74 -2.50
CA ARG A 46 -1.56 0.01 -3.38
C ARG A 46 -1.42 1.52 -3.21
N HIS A 47 -1.19 1.99 -1.99
CA HIS A 47 -1.00 3.41 -1.65
C HIS A 47 0.49 3.77 -1.47
N ALA A 48 1.40 3.04 -2.12
CA ALA A 48 2.85 3.31 -2.02
C ALA A 48 3.17 4.77 -2.37
N SER A 49 2.57 5.31 -3.44
CA SER A 49 2.74 6.69 -3.90
C SER A 49 2.00 7.74 -3.07
N CYS A 50 1.12 7.36 -2.15
CA CYS A 50 0.36 8.32 -1.35
C CYS A 50 1.18 8.85 -0.15
N PRO A 51 1.16 10.16 0.14
CA PRO A 51 1.69 10.67 1.40
C PRO A 51 0.85 10.17 2.59
N ILE A 52 1.50 9.73 3.68
CA ILE A 52 0.82 9.20 4.87
C ILE A 52 0.00 10.28 5.61
N GLU A 53 0.39 11.55 5.48
CA GLU A 53 -0.33 12.70 6.07
C GLU A 53 -1.67 12.99 5.40
N THR A 54 -1.81 12.68 4.12
CA THR A 54 -3.01 13.02 3.34
C THR A 54 -3.85 11.81 2.97
N CYS A 55 -3.32 10.59 3.13
CA CYS A 55 -4.03 9.36 2.87
C CYS A 55 -4.43 8.65 4.17
N ALA A 56 -5.68 8.85 4.60
CA ALA A 56 -6.22 8.23 5.80
C ALA A 56 -6.22 6.69 5.72
N ARG A 57 -6.48 6.13 4.52
CA ARG A 57 -6.38 4.68 4.29
C ARG A 57 -4.97 4.14 4.53
N LYS A 58 -3.93 4.82 4.00
CA LYS A 58 -2.52 4.45 4.23
C LYS A 58 -2.15 4.55 5.70
N ARG A 59 -2.58 5.61 6.39
CA ARG A 59 -2.33 5.78 7.82
C ARG A 59 -2.97 4.67 8.65
N ALA A 60 -4.21 4.29 8.34
CA ALA A 60 -4.89 3.19 9.02
C ALA A 60 -4.16 1.86 8.84
N ALA A 61 -3.71 1.55 7.61
CA ALA A 61 -2.91 0.36 7.34
C ALA A 61 -1.55 0.38 8.07
N HIS A 62 -0.86 1.52 8.05
CA HIS A 62 0.41 1.69 8.74
C HIS A 62 0.27 1.45 10.26
N ARG A 63 -0.77 2.01 10.90
CA ARG A 63 -1.05 1.80 12.33
C ARG A 63 -1.21 0.32 12.67
N VAL A 64 -2.01 -0.42 11.89
CA VAL A 64 -2.19 -1.88 12.08
C VAL A 64 -0.86 -2.63 12.01
N LEU A 65 -0.01 -2.29 11.04
CA LEU A 65 1.29 -2.96 10.89
C LEU A 65 2.29 -2.60 12.00
N VAL A 66 2.21 -1.39 12.56
CA VAL A 66 3.01 -0.98 13.73
C VAL A 66 2.54 -1.75 14.97
N GLU A 67 1.23 -1.78 15.22
CA GLU A 67 0.63 -2.49 16.36
C GLU A 67 0.91 -4.00 16.30
N ALA A 68 0.91 -4.59 15.11
CA ALA A 68 1.26 -5.99 14.89
C ALA A 68 2.78 -6.26 14.88
N GLY A 69 3.63 -5.23 14.97
CA GLY A 69 5.09 -5.36 15.02
C GLY A 69 5.78 -5.64 13.67
N HIS A 70 5.08 -5.45 12.55
CA HIS A 70 5.64 -5.61 11.19
C HIS A 70 6.33 -4.36 10.65
N VAL A 71 6.02 -3.19 11.21
CA VAL A 71 6.66 -1.91 10.88
C VAL A 71 7.18 -1.27 12.17
N VAL A 72 8.46 -0.90 12.16
CA VAL A 72 9.06 -0.09 13.22
C VAL A 72 9.20 1.33 12.67
N PRO A 73 8.43 2.31 13.16
CA PRO A 73 8.56 3.69 12.71
C PRO A 73 9.96 4.22 13.01
N ASP A 74 10.56 4.91 12.04
CA ASP A 74 11.79 5.63 12.31
C ASP A 74 11.49 6.78 13.29
N PRO A 75 12.17 6.87 14.45
CA PRO A 75 11.89 7.89 15.46
C PRO A 75 12.24 9.32 15.00
N ARG A 76 12.99 9.48 13.91
CA ARG A 76 13.21 10.77 13.23
C ARG A 76 12.11 11.08 12.21
N SER A 77 11.34 10.07 11.82
CA SER A 77 10.17 10.19 10.96
C SER A 77 8.89 10.16 11.80
N THR A 78 8.75 11.07 12.77
CA THR A 78 7.49 11.27 13.51
C THR A 78 6.36 11.88 12.67
N ARG A 79 6.55 12.04 11.36
CA ARG A 79 5.52 12.52 10.44
C ARG A 79 4.38 11.50 10.37
N GLY A 80 3.26 11.82 11.02
CA GLY A 80 1.97 11.13 10.85
C GLY A 80 1.60 10.08 11.91
N LEU A 81 2.25 10.07 13.07
CA LEU A 81 2.02 9.12 14.18
C LEU A 81 1.19 9.67 15.36
N GLU A 82 0.66 10.88 15.24
CA GLU A 82 -0.29 11.49 16.18
C GLU A 82 -1.75 11.03 15.96
#